data_AF-A0A378VW57-F1
#
_entry.id   AF-A0A378VW57-F1
#
_cell.length_a   1.000
_cell.length_b   1.000
_cell.length_c   1.000
_cell.angle_alpha   90.00
_cell.angle_beta   90.00
_cell.angle_gamma   90.00
#
_symmetry.space_group_name_H-M   'P 1'
#
loop_
_entity.id
_entity.type
_entity.pdbx_description
1 polymer ?
#
loop_
_entity_poly.entity_id
_entity_poly.type
_entity_poly.pdbx_seq_one_letter_code
_entity_poly.pdbx_strand_id
1 'polypeptide(L)' 'MAQSGATLQIYSVNAVTQGTESQGETSVRLARGNRVVNGQGADTDILAATAKAYLSALSKLEFSAAKPKAQGSGTI' A
#
# COMPACT_ATOMS: atom_id res chain seq x y z
N MET A 1 3.48 17.26 -12.49
CA MET A 1 3.94 16.22 -11.54
C MET A 1 3.13 16.37 -10.26
N ALA A 2 2.55 15.30 -9.71
CA ALA A 2 1.85 15.40 -8.43
C ALA A 2 2.88 15.54 -7.29
N GLN A 3 2.81 16.64 -6.54
CA GLN A 3 3.75 16.93 -5.45
C GLN A 3 3.25 16.28 -4.14
N SER A 4 3.47 14.97 -3.99
CA SER A 4 3.05 14.29 -2.75
C SER A 4 3.93 14.63 -1.56
N GLY A 5 5.20 15.04 -1.75
CA GLY A 5 6.13 15.24 -0.63
C GLY A 5 6.36 13.97 0.22
N ALA A 6 5.96 12.80 -0.27
CA ALA A 6 6.18 11.51 0.38
C ALA A 6 7.36 10.79 -0.30
N THR A 7 8.20 10.15 0.50
CA THR A 7 9.32 9.34 0.06
C THR A 7 8.88 7.88 -0.06
N LEU A 8 9.09 7.27 -1.22
CA LEU A 8 8.93 5.83 -1.41
C LEU A 8 10.07 5.11 -0.68
N GLN A 9 9.74 4.27 0.30
CA GLN A 9 10.72 3.48 1.05
C GLN A 9 10.82 2.05 0.54
N ILE A 10 9.66 1.42 0.31
CA ILE A 10 9.59 0.04 -0.14
C ILE A 10 8.58 -0.05 -1.27
N TYR A 11 8.98 -0.75 -2.31
CA TYR A 11 8.13 -1.22 -3.39
C TYR A 11 8.36 -2.72 -3.53
N SER A 12 7.29 -3.50 -3.45
CA SER A 12 7.35 -4.95 -3.59
C SER A 12 6.20 -5.43 -4.43
N VAL A 13 6.51 -6.22 -5.45
CA VAL A 13 5.51 -6.93 -6.25
C VAL A 13 5.61 -8.41 -5.89
N ASN A 14 4.49 -8.98 -5.46
CA ASN A 14 4.31 -10.41 -5.30
C ASN A 14 3.36 -10.87 -6.41
N ALA A 15 3.92 -11.47 -7.45
CA ALA A 15 3.12 -12.07 -8.52
C ALA A 15 2.70 -13.49 -8.08
N VAL A 16 1.40 -13.71 -7.87
CA VAL A 16 0.87 -15.07 -7.70
C VAL A 16 0.49 -15.57 -9.09
N THR A 17 1.38 -16.31 -9.74
CA THR A 17 1.15 -16.81 -11.09
C THR A 17 0.88 -18.31 -11.10
N GLN A 18 -0.36 -18.69 -11.41
CA GLN A 18 -0.65 -19.87 -12.23
C GLN A 18 -1.90 -19.60 -13.07
N GLY A 19 -1.80 -19.79 -14.39
CA GLY A 19 -2.89 -19.63 -15.35
C GLY A 19 -3.02 -18.23 -15.98
N THR A 20 -3.90 -18.12 -16.97
CA THR A 20 -4.15 -16.93 -17.81
C THR A 20 -4.73 -15.73 -17.03
N GLU A 21 -5.13 -15.94 -15.77
CA GLU A 21 -5.80 -14.97 -14.90
C GLU A 21 -4.94 -14.52 -13.71
N SER A 22 -3.60 -14.65 -13.81
CA SER A 22 -2.71 -14.31 -12.70
C SER A 22 -2.89 -12.86 -12.22
N GLN A 23 -3.15 -12.67 -10.93
CA GLN A 23 -3.21 -11.36 -10.30
C GLN A 23 -1.85 -11.01 -9.69
N GLY A 24 -1.38 -9.79 -9.96
CA GLY A 24 -0.23 -9.21 -9.28
C GLY A 24 -0.67 -8.49 -8.02
N GLU A 25 -0.12 -8.87 -6.87
CA GLU A 25 -0.24 -8.10 -5.64
C GLU A 25 0.96 -7.16 -5.53
N THR A 26 0.73 -5.91 -5.17
CA THR A 26 1.76 -4.91 -4.94
C THR A 26 1.59 -4.27 -3.58
N SER A 27 2.70 -4.08 -2.88
CA SER A 27 2.79 -3.37 -1.62
C SER A 27 3.74 -2.18 -1.76
N VAL A 28 3.31 -1.03 -1.23
CA VAL A 28 4.05 0.24 -1.25
C VAL A 28 4.15 0.78 0.17
N ARG A 29 5.35 1.17 0.59
CA ARG A 29 5.59 1.90 1.84
C ARG A 29 5.98 3.33 1.54
N LEU A 30 5.18 4.28 2.03
CA LEU A 30 5.47 5.71 1.91
C LEU A 30 5.79 6.29 3.28
N ALA A 31 6.74 7.23 3.29
CA ALA A 31 7.09 8.02 4.45
C ALA A 31 6.92 9.52 4.17
N ARG A 32 6.34 10.27 5.11
CA ARG A 32 6.30 11.74 5.08
C ARG A 32 6.45 12.27 6.50
N GLY A 33 7.52 13.02 6.76
CA GLY A 33 7.86 13.45 8.12
C GLY A 33 8.08 12.25 9.04
N ASN A 34 7.36 12.20 10.18
CA ASN A 34 7.42 11.09 11.14
C ASN A 34 6.41 9.96 10.85
N ARG A 35 5.68 10.01 9.73
CA ARG A 35 4.62 9.06 9.40
C ARG A 35 5.09 8.08 8.35
N VAL A 36 4.84 6.80 8.61
CA VAL A 36 5.09 5.71 7.67
C VAL A 36 3.81 4.90 7.53
N VAL A 37 3.38 4.66 6.29
CA VAL A 37 2.18 3.87 6.00
C VAL A 37 2.44 2.89 4.87
N ASN A 38 1.72 1.77 4.91
CA ASN A 38 1.73 0.77 3.85
C ASN A 38 0.42 0.86 3.05
N GLY A 39 0.52 0.80 1.74
CA GLY A 39 -0.58 0.63 0.81
C GLY A 39 -0.44 -0.69 0.08
N GLN A 40 -1.57 -1.26 -0.33
CA GLN A 40 -1.66 -2.51 -1.07
C GLN A 40 -2.56 -2.31 -2.28
N GLY A 41 -2.27 -3.02 -3.36
CA GLY A 41 -3.06 -3.02 -4.58
C GLY A 41 -2.94 -4.37 -5.26
N ALA A 42 -4.05 -4.84 -5.82
CA ALA A 42 -4.11 -6.07 -6.59
C ALA A 42 -4.79 -5.79 -7.92
N ASP A 43 -4.19 -6.29 -9.00
CA ASP A 43 -4.69 -6.16 -10.36
C ASP A 43 -4.00 -7.21 -11.26
N THR A 44 -4.63 -7.61 -12.36
CA THR A 44 -3.99 -8.45 -13.37
C THR A 44 -2.89 -7.69 -14.12
N ASP A 45 -3.00 -6.36 -14.18
CA ASP A 45 -1.93 -5.46 -14.64
C ASP A 45 -1.10 -4.96 -13.44
N ILE A 46 0.18 -5.32 -13.41
CA ILE A 46 1.12 -4.93 -12.34
C ILE A 46 1.25 -3.40 -12.19
N LEU A 47 1.14 -2.63 -13.28
CA LEU A 47 1.18 -1.17 -13.22
C LEU A 47 -0.08 -0.61 -12.55
N ALA A 48 -1.24 -1.18 -12.85
CA ALA A 48 -2.49 -0.82 -12.19
C ALA A 48 -2.48 -1.21 -10.71
N ALA A 49 -1.97 -2.41 -10.37
CA ALA A 49 -1.78 -2.84 -8.98
C ALA A 49 -0.85 -1.90 -8.22
N THR A 50 0.24 -1.47 -8.86
CA THR A 50 1.21 -0.51 -8.31
C THR A 50 0.58 0.85 -8.06
N ALA A 51 -0.18 1.37 -9.02
CA ALA A 51 -0.88 2.65 -8.87
C ALA A 51 -1.90 2.59 -7.70
N LYS A 52 -2.68 1.50 -7.61
CA LYS A 52 -3.61 1.25 -6.51
C LYS A 52 -2.89 1.22 -5.16
N ALA A 53 -1.77 0.50 -5.06
CA ALA A 53 -0.98 0.41 -3.83
C ALA A 53 -0.43 1.77 -3.40
N TYR A 54 0.10 2.56 -4.34
CA TYR A 54 0.62 3.89 -4.06
C TYR A 54 -0.49 4.86 -3.62
N LEU A 55 -1.62 4.88 -4.32
CA LEU A 55 -2.77 5.72 -3.96
C LEU A 55 -3.37 5.34 -2.60
N SER A 56 -3.41 4.04 -2.29
CA SER A 56 -3.82 3.52 -0.97
C SER A 56 -2.89 4.03 0.14
N ALA A 57 -1.58 3.97 -0.06
CA ALA A 57 -0.60 4.50 0.89
C ALA A 57 -0.73 6.03 1.03
N LEU A 58 -0.83 6.75 -0.09
CA LEU A 58 -0.93 8.21 -0.09
C LEU A 58 -2.21 8.68 0.62
N SER A 59 -3.35 8.03 0.36
CA SER A 59 -4.62 8.33 1.04
C SER A 59 -4.50 8.15 2.55
N LYS A 60 -3.75 7.14 3.02
CA LYS A 60 -3.47 6.95 4.45
C LYS A 60 -2.57 8.06 5.02
N LEU A 61 -1.62 8.60 4.24
CA LEU A 61 -0.85 9.78 4.65
C LEU A 61 -1.73 11.02 4.76
N GLU A 62 -2.60 11.28 3.79
CA GLU A 62 -3.44 12.48 3.79
C GLU A 62 -4.54 12.43 4.86
N PHE A 63 -5.25 11.29 4.97
CA PHE A 63 -6.52 11.23 5.70
C PHE A 63 -6.50 10.40 6.98
N SER A 64 -5.37 9.76 7.33
CA SER A 64 -5.30 9.10 8.64
C SER A 64 -5.13 10.14 9.74
N ALA A 65 -6.26 10.65 10.25
CA ALA A 65 -6.37 10.97 11.67
C ALA A 65 -5.91 9.73 12.45
N ALA A 66 -5.24 9.93 13.58
CA ALA A 66 -4.74 8.85 14.43
C ALA A 66 -5.87 7.84 14.69
N LYS A 67 -5.87 6.72 13.95
CA LYS A 67 -6.81 5.64 14.20
C LYS A 67 -6.31 5.02 15.50
N PRO A 68 -7.05 5.10 16.63
CA PRO A 68 -6.64 4.47 17.86
C PRO A 68 -6.33 3.02 17.55
N LYS A 69 -5.16 2.55 17.97
CA LYS A 69 -4.70 1.17 17.72
C LYS A 69 -5.84 0.23 18.13
N ALA A 70 -6.44 -0.46 17.16
CA ALA A 70 -7.39 -1.50 17.46
C ALA A 70 -6.62 -2.64 18.13
N GLN A 71 -6.66 -2.66 19.45
CA GLN A 71 -6.27 -3.78 20.29
C GLN A 71 -7.40 -4.81 20.21
N GLY A 72 -7.30 -5.76 19.29
CA GLY A 72 -7.96 -7.07 19.43
C GLY A 72 -6.92 -8.01 20.05
N SER A 73 -7.03 -8.42 21.30
CA SER A 73 -8.04 -9.33 21.85
C SER A 73 -8.10 -10.62 21.03
N GLY A 74 -7.36 -11.63 21.49
CA GLY A 74 -7.28 -12.95 20.88
C GLY A 74 -6.35 -13.90 21.65
N THR A 75 -6.74 -14.21 22.89
CA THR A 75 -6.66 -15.55 23.53
C THR A 75 -5.30 -16.25 23.68
N ILE A 76 -4.77 -16.35 24.90
CA ILE A 76 -5.13 -17.37 25.92
C ILE A 76 -4.96 -16.79 27.32
#